data_AF-J2JR52-F1
#
_entry.id   AF-J2JR52-F1
#
_cell.length_a   1.000
_cell.length_b   1.000
_cell.length_c   1.000
_cell.angle_alpha   90.00
_cell.angle_beta   90.00
_cell.angle_gamma   90.00
#
_symmetry.space_group_name_H-M   'P 1'
#
loop_
_entity.id
_entity.type
_entity.pdbx_description
1 polymer ?
#
loop_
_entity_poly.entity_id
_entity_poly.type
_entity_poly.pdbx_seq_one_letter_code
_entity_poly.pdbx_strand_id
1 'polypeptide(L)' 'VDSGKSVIVVEHHQAVMAHADWIIDLGPGAGHDGGRIVFEGTPADLVTARSTLTGEHLAAYVGA' A
#
# COMPACT_ATOMS: atom_id res chain seq x y z
N VAL A 1 14.64 -6.34 9.10
CA VAL A 1 14.85 -5.02 9.77
C VAL A 1 15.31 -5.17 11.22
N ASP A 2 15.55 -6.41 11.65
CA ASP A 2 15.52 -6.90 13.03
C ASP A 2 16.71 -6.43 13.89
N SER A 3 17.61 -5.64 13.30
CA SER A 3 18.64 -4.87 14.01
C SER A 3 18.20 -3.44 14.36
N GLY A 4 16.90 -3.12 14.23
CA GLY A 4 16.34 -1.79 14.50
C GLY A 4 16.47 -0.79 13.36
N LYS A 5 16.66 -1.26 12.12
CA LYS A 5 16.79 -0.40 10.93
C LYS A 5 15.44 -0.20 10.25
N SER A 6 15.11 1.03 9.88
CA SER A 6 13.96 1.30 9.01
C SER A 6 14.33 1.12 7.55
N VAL A 7 13.43 0.52 6.78
CA VAL A 7 13.57 0.34 5.32
C VAL A 7 12.32 0.93 4.67
N ILE A 8 12.53 1.80 3.69
CA ILE A 8 11.48 2.43 2.90
C ILE A 8 11.68 1.99 1.45
N VAL A 9 10.60 1.52 0.82
CA VAL A 9 10.63 1.03 -0.57
C VAL A 9 9.44 1.61 -1.32
N VAL A 10 9.66 1.99 -2.58
CA VAL A 10 8.58 2.26 -3.54
C VAL A 10 8.35 0.97 -4.30
N GLU A 11 7.16 0.38 -4.17
CA GLU A 11 6.90 -0.91 -4.79
C GLU A 11 5.45 -1.13 -5.23
N HIS A 12 5.29 -1.99 -6.22
CA HIS A 12 4.02 -2.41 -6.84
C HIS A 12 3.76 -3.91 -6.74
N HIS A 13 4.74 -4.71 -6.33
CA HIS A 13 4.58 -6.15 -6.16
C HIS A 13 3.81 -6.46 -4.87
N GLN A 14 2.58 -6.99 -5.00
CA GLN A 14 1.65 -7.22 -3.90
C GLN A 14 2.23 -8.09 -2.78
N ALA A 15 3.10 -9.05 -3.10
CA ALA A 15 3.76 -9.88 -2.10
C ALA A 15 4.62 -9.06 -1.12
N VAL A 16 5.30 -8.01 -1.60
CA VAL A 16 6.11 -7.14 -0.73
C VAL A 16 5.19 -6.28 0.13
N MET A 17 4.14 -5.73 -0.47
CA MET A 17 3.15 -4.89 0.20
C MET A 17 2.40 -5.63 1.31
N ALA A 18 2.02 -6.90 1.07
CA ALA A 18 1.32 -7.73 2.04
C ALA A 18 2.16 -8.05 3.30
N HIS A 19 3.50 -7.96 3.20
CA HIS A 19 4.43 -8.18 4.30
C HIS A 19 4.98 -6.88 4.91
N ALA A 20 4.56 -5.71 4.43
CA ALA A 20 4.99 -4.44 4.98
C ALA A 20 4.30 -4.14 6.33
N ASP A 21 4.99 -3.45 7.22
CA ASP A 21 4.38 -2.99 8.47
C ASP A 21 3.47 -1.76 8.25
N TRP A 22 3.74 -0.98 7.20
CA TRP A 22 3.06 0.28 6.89
C TRP A 22 3.02 0.52 5.39
N ILE A 23 1.91 1.06 4.88
CA ILE A 23 1.73 1.46 3.49
C ILE A 23 1.32 2.93 3.44
N ILE A 24 1.96 3.68 2.54
CA ILE A 24 1.52 5.00 2.08
C ILE A 24 1.16 4.83 0.60
N ASP A 25 -0.10 5.04 0.26
CA ASP A 25 -0.60 4.93 -1.11
C ASP A 25 -0.73 6.33 -1.73
N LEU A 26 -0.19 6.49 -2.93
CA LEU A 26 -0.17 7.76 -3.65
C LEU A 26 -1.08 7.69 -4.87
N GLY A 27 -1.91 8.72 -5.06
CA GLY A 27 -2.87 8.75 -6.16
C GLY A 27 -3.68 10.04 -6.19
N PRO A 28 -4.94 10.00 -6.69
CA PRO A 28 -5.65 8.84 -7.24
C PRO A 28 -5.17 8.38 -8.63
N GLY A 29 -4.48 9.24 -9.37
CA GLY A 29 -3.85 8.91 -10.66
C GLY A 29 -2.36 9.21 -10.66
N ALA A 30 -1.77 9.30 -11.85
CA ALA A 30 -0.37 9.67 -12.04
C ALA A 30 -0.25 11.13 -12.54
N GLY A 31 0.96 11.71 -12.42
CA GLY A 31 1.22 13.07 -12.91
C GLY A 31 0.31 14.11 -12.27
N HIS A 32 -0.38 14.91 -13.08
CA HIS A 32 -1.28 15.98 -12.63
C HIS A 32 -2.50 15.48 -11.84
N ASP A 33 -2.91 14.23 -12.10
CA ASP A 33 -4.06 13.59 -11.41
C ASP A 33 -3.62 12.86 -10.12
N GLY A 34 -2.33 12.89 -9.81
CA GLY A 34 -1.73 12.22 -8.65
C GLY A 34 -1.15 13.16 -7.61
N GLY A 35 -0.17 12.64 -6.86
CA GLY A 35 0.64 13.42 -5.92
C GLY A 35 -0.02 13.69 -4.57
N ARG A 36 -1.10 12.96 -4.23
CA ARG A 36 -1.74 13.01 -2.92
C ARG A 36 -1.56 11.69 -2.19
N ILE A 37 -1.45 11.75 -0.88
CA ILE A 37 -1.61 10.58 -0.02
C ILE A 37 -3.11 10.27 0.01
N VAL A 38 -3.48 9.13 -0.57
CA VAL A 38 -4.87 8.66 -0.64
C VAL A 38 -5.17 7.59 0.40
N PHE A 39 -4.14 6.98 0.98
CA PHE A 39 -4.22 6.10 2.13
C PHE A 39 -2.90 6.10 2.91
N GLU A 40 -2.99 5.97 4.22
CA GLU A 40 -1.85 5.71 5.10
C GLU A 40 -2.31 4.79 6.25
N GLY A 41 -1.60 3.69 6.47
CA GLY A 41 -1.98 2.70 7.49
C GLY A 41 -1.34 1.33 7.28
N THR A 42 -1.89 0.31 7.97
CA THR A 42 -1.42 -1.07 7.81
C THR A 42 -1.96 -1.70 6.52
N PRO A 43 -1.33 -2.77 5.99
CA PRO A 43 -1.88 -3.50 4.85
C PRO A 43 -3.30 -4.06 5.10
N ALA A 44 -3.60 -4.48 6.33
CA ALA A 44 -4.92 -4.99 6.69
C ALA A 44 -6.01 -3.91 6.62
N ASP A 45 -5.69 -2.68 7.04
CA ASP A 45 -6.60 -1.54 6.94
C ASP A 45 -6.86 -1.19 5.47
N LEU A 46 -5.82 -1.19 4.64
CA LEU A 46 -5.94 -0.94 3.19
C LEU A 46 -6.84 -1.97 2.50
N VAL A 47 -6.64 -3.26 2.80
CA VAL A 47 -7.43 -4.38 2.29
C VAL A 47 -8.89 -4.32 2.74
N THR A 48 -9.13 -3.86 3.98
CA THR A 48 -10.48 -3.72 4.53
C THR A 48 -11.21 -2.54 3.89
N ALA A 49 -10.52 -1.40 3.73
CA ALA A 49 -11.10 -0.19 3.17
C ALA A 49 -11.45 -0.32 1.68
N ARG A 50 -10.57 -0.96 0.88
CA ARG A 50 -10.71 -1.10 -0.59
C ARG A 50 -11.03 0.22 -1.29
N SER A 51 -10.58 1.34 -0.73
CA SER A 51 -10.94 2.68 -1.20
C SER A 51 -10.01 3.20 -2.30
N THR A 52 -8.96 2.45 -2.64
CA THR A 52 -7.98 2.77 -3.67
C THR A 52 -7.76 1.57 -4.60
N LEU A 53 -7.29 1.82 -5.82
CA LEU A 53 -6.95 0.77 -6.78
C LEU A 53 -5.92 -0.21 -6.19
N THR A 54 -4.93 0.31 -5.47
CA THR A 54 -3.95 -0.48 -4.73
C THR A 54 -4.62 -1.40 -3.71
N GLY A 55 -5.57 -0.88 -2.92
CA GLY A 55 -6.30 -1.66 -1.91
C GLY A 55 -7.20 -2.74 -2.51
N GLU A 56 -7.86 -2.47 -3.64
CA GLU A 56 -8.64 -3.45 -4.38
C GLU A 56 -7.76 -4.62 -4.87
N HIS A 57 -6.62 -4.30 -5.49
CA HIS A 57 -5.70 -5.32 -5.99
C HIS A 57 -4.99 -6.09 -4.87
N LEU A 58 -4.67 -5.44 -3.74
CA LEU A 58 -4.09 -6.12 -2.59
C LEU A 58 -5.10 -7.06 -1.94
N ALA A 59 -6.36 -6.63 -1.80
CA ALA A 59 -7.44 -7.48 -1.29
C ALA A 59 -7.65 -8.73 -2.15
N ALA A 60 -7.68 -8.56 -3.47
CA ALA A 60 -7.77 -9.67 -4.40
C ALA A 60 -6.57 -10.64 -4.29
N TYR A 61 -5.36 -10.11 -4.11
CA TYR A 61 -4.14 -10.91 -3.96
C TYR A 61 -4.14 -11.76 -2.69
N VAL A 62 -4.58 -11.20 -1.55
CA VAL A 62 -4.60 -11.93 -0.26
C VAL A 62 -5.83 -12.81 -0.09
N GLY A 63 -6.77 -12.81 -1.05
CA GLY A 63 -7.98 -13.63 -1.01
C GLY A 63 -9.03 -13.16 0.00
N ALA A 64 -9.07 -11.85 0.28
CA ALA A 64 -10.00 -11.24 1.23
C ALA A 64 -11.33 -10.82 0.58
#